data_AF-A0A832SI75-F1
#
_entry.id   AF-A0A832SI75-F1
#
_cell.length_a   1.000
_cell.length_b   1.000
_cell.length_c   1.000
_cell.angle_alpha   90.00
_cell.angle_beta   90.00
_cell.angle_gamma   90.00
#
_symmetry.space_group_name_H-M   'P 1'
#
loop_
_entity.id
_entity.type
_entity.pdbx_description
1 polymer ?
#
loop_
_entity_poly.entity_id
_entity_poly.type
_entity_poly.pdbx_seq_one_letter_code
_entity_poly.pdbx_strand_id
1 'polypeptide(L)'
;MPSKYARIAVERSIAEEFSLKIRKIGRRPSEVISAVFSAVIDAVDHGYDPLDMIHICRIARNIGIGRAGYEVGVNAGMLLKAYYKPKEFLDIMARIGPQVMGVYRVSPDTFRANDPQVRDTVKGLFAGIGCKSEEWQEFIKVNCD
;
A
#
# COMPACT_ATOMS: atom_id res chain seq x y z
N MET A 1 15.58 30.16 -21.56
CA MET A 1 14.52 29.22 -22.01
C MET A 1 13.45 29.18 -20.92
N PRO A 2 12.18 29.50 -21.18
CA PRO A 2 11.14 29.43 -20.16
C PRO A 2 10.96 27.97 -19.73
N SER A 3 10.94 27.72 -18.42
CA SER A 3 10.82 26.40 -17.82
C SER A 3 9.61 25.64 -18.38
N LYS A 4 9.85 24.62 -19.20
CA LYS A 4 8.82 23.77 -19.82
C LYS A 4 7.97 23.00 -18.81
N TYR A 5 8.37 22.95 -17.55
CA TYR A 5 7.48 22.59 -16.46
C TYR A 5 6.67 23.84 -16.11
N ALA A 6 5.62 24.07 -16.90
CA ALA A 6 4.50 24.88 -16.48
C ALA A 6 4.23 24.55 -15.02
N ARG A 7 4.29 25.57 -14.16
CA ARG A 7 3.93 25.47 -12.74
C ARG A 7 2.70 24.58 -12.71
N ILE A 8 2.81 23.38 -12.13
CA ILE A 8 1.62 22.62 -11.78
C ILE A 8 0.86 23.59 -10.88
N ALA A 9 -0.21 24.16 -11.41
CA ALA A 9 -0.99 25.15 -10.72
C ALA A 9 -1.75 24.39 -9.65
N VAL A 10 -1.08 24.15 -8.53
CA VAL A 10 -1.70 23.57 -7.35
C VAL A 10 -2.65 24.63 -6.82
N GLU A 11 -3.91 24.24 -6.60
CA GLU A 11 -4.88 25.12 -5.99
C GLU A 11 -4.31 25.69 -4.69
N ARG A 12 -4.43 27.01 -4.53
CA ARG A 12 -3.83 27.72 -3.40
C ARG A 12 -4.30 27.16 -2.05
N SER A 13 -5.58 26.79 -1.96
CA SER A 13 -6.19 26.14 -0.80
C SER A 13 -5.45 24.86 -0.41
N ILE A 14 -5.16 23.98 -1.38
CA ILE A 14 -4.47 22.71 -1.16
C ILE A 14 -3.02 22.97 -0.72
N ALA A 15 -2.33 23.92 -1.35
CA ALA A 15 -0.96 24.28 -0.99
C ALA A 15 -0.86 24.85 0.44
N GLU A 16 -1.83 25.69 0.83
CA GLU A 16 -1.92 26.25 2.18
C GLU A 16 -2.24 25.17 3.22
N GLU A 17 -3.19 24.27 2.94
CA GLU A 17 -3.52 23.14 3.80
C GLU A 17 -2.32 22.21 4.02
N PHE A 18 -1.61 21.87 2.93
CA PHE A 18 -0.38 21.07 2.99
C PHE A 18 0.68 21.78 3.84
N SER A 19 0.94 23.06 3.59
CA SER A 19 1.93 23.84 4.33
C SER A 19 1.63 23.87 5.83
N LEU A 20 0.36 24.06 6.21
CA LEU A 20 -0.07 24.03 7.61
C LEU A 20 0.15 22.65 8.26
N LYS A 21 -0.23 21.56 7.56
CA LYS A 21 -0.03 20.19 8.06
C LYS A 21 1.45 19.85 8.23
N ILE A 22 2.30 20.24 7.27
CA ILE A 22 3.75 19.97 7.32
C ILE A 22 4.45 20.80 8.39
N ARG A 23 4.05 22.06 8.59
CA ARG A 23 4.58 22.88 9.70
C ARG A 23 4.25 22.30 11.06
N LYS A 24 3.06 21.70 11.24
CA LYS A 24 2.66 21.04 12.50
C LYS A 24 3.57 19.86 12.88
N ILE A 25 4.20 19.20 11.91
CA ILE A 25 5.16 18.11 12.14
C ILE A 25 6.63 18.58 12.17
N GLY A 26 6.87 19.90 12.19
CA GLY A 26 8.20 20.48 12.35
C GLY A 26 9.12 20.38 11.12
N ARG A 27 8.57 20.21 9.92
CA ARG A 27 9.34 20.09 8.67
C ARG A 27 9.12 21.28 7.74
N ARG A 28 10.07 21.58 6.84
CA ARG A 28 9.85 22.58 5.78
C ARG A 28 9.10 21.92 4.62
N PRO A 29 8.05 22.55 4.06
CA PRO A 29 7.33 22.00 2.91
C PRO A 29 8.21 21.60 1.74
N SER A 30 9.26 22.39 1.44
CA SER A 30 10.21 22.11 0.37
C SER A 30 11.02 20.83 0.59
N GLU A 31 11.40 20.52 1.84
CA GLU A 31 12.12 19.29 2.18
C GLU A 31 11.24 18.07 1.97
N VAL A 32 9.97 18.15 2.40
CA VAL A 32 9.00 17.07 2.24
C VAL A 32 8.73 16.81 0.77
N ILE A 33 8.50 17.88 -0.02
CA ILE A 33 8.29 17.76 -1.46
C ILE A 33 9.51 17.13 -2.14
N SER A 34 10.72 17.56 -1.79
CA SER A 34 11.95 17.00 -2.36
C SER A 34 12.10 15.52 -2.02
N ALA A 35 11.86 15.13 -0.76
CA ALA A 35 11.93 13.75 -0.33
C ALA A 35 10.88 12.86 -1.03
N VAL A 36 9.66 13.37 -1.23
CA VAL A 36 8.61 12.67 -1.98
C VAL A 36 9.01 12.47 -3.44
N PHE A 37 9.52 13.50 -4.11
CA PHE A 37 9.99 13.36 -5.49
C PHE A 37 11.17 12.38 -5.62
N SER A 38 12.13 12.44 -4.70
CA SER A 38 13.24 11.48 -4.68
C SER A 38 12.74 10.04 -4.50
N ALA A 39 11.80 9.81 -3.59
CA ALA A 39 11.22 8.49 -3.37
C ALA A 39 10.41 7.99 -4.59
N VAL A 40 9.71 8.89 -5.29
CA VAL A 40 8.98 8.57 -6.52
C VAL A 40 9.94 8.20 -7.65
N ILE A 41 11.02 8.95 -7.84
CA ILE A 41 12.04 8.65 -8.86
C ILE A 41 12.68 7.30 -8.56
N ASP A 42 13.09 7.09 -7.31
CA ASP A 42 13.68 5.83 -6.86
C ASP A 42 12.73 4.64 -7.07
N ALA A 43 11.43 4.81 -6.79
CA ALA A 43 10.42 3.79 -7.07
C ALA A 43 10.35 3.44 -8.57
N VAL A 44 10.33 4.44 -9.45
CA VAL A 44 10.34 4.23 -10.91
C VAL A 44 11.60 3.49 -11.35
N ASP A 45 12.77 3.89 -10.84
CA ASP A 45 14.06 3.26 -11.17
C ASP A 45 14.11 1.78 -10.77
N HIS A 46 13.38 1.41 -9.72
CA HIS A 46 13.22 0.02 -9.27
C HIS A 46 12.00 -0.70 -9.89
N GLY A 47 11.31 -0.07 -10.84
CA GLY A 47 10.19 -0.67 -11.58
C GLY A 47 8.85 -0.67 -10.85
N TYR A 48 8.68 0.18 -9.84
CA TYR A 48 7.40 0.38 -9.14
C TYR A 48 6.59 1.50 -9.80
N ASP A 49 5.27 1.33 -9.86
CA ASP A 49 4.36 2.42 -10.21
C ASP A 49 4.28 3.40 -9.01
N PRO A 50 4.58 4.70 -9.20
CA PRO A 50 4.42 5.70 -8.15
C PRO A 50 3.01 5.76 -7.53
N LEU A 51 1.98 5.41 -8.30
CA LEU A 51 0.60 5.35 -7.81
C LEU A 51 0.42 4.23 -6.78
N ASP A 52 1.24 3.18 -6.86
CA ASP A 52 1.17 2.05 -5.95
C ASP A 52 1.87 2.32 -4.61
N MET A 53 2.80 3.29 -4.56
CA MET A 53 3.55 3.62 -3.35
C MET A 53 2.66 3.95 -2.16
N ILE A 54 1.51 4.61 -2.37
CA ILE A 54 0.61 4.92 -1.25
C ILE A 54 0.03 3.65 -0.61
N HIS A 55 -0.25 2.63 -1.43
CA HIS A 55 -0.76 1.34 -0.97
C HIS A 55 0.34 0.57 -0.23
N ILE A 56 1.54 0.52 -0.81
CA ILE A 56 2.72 -0.09 -0.19
C ILE A 56 2.98 0.53 1.18
N CYS A 57 3.04 1.87 1.26
CA CYS A 57 3.26 2.60 2.51
C CYS A 57 2.18 2.31 3.56
N ARG A 58 0.89 2.26 3.15
CA ARG A 58 -0.21 1.97 4.06
C ARG A 58 -0.14 0.54 4.59
N ILE A 59 0.11 -0.46 3.75
CA ILE A 59 0.21 -1.84 4.19
C ILE A 59 1.43 -2.02 5.12
N ALA A 60 2.61 -1.57 4.68
CA ALA A 60 3.85 -1.69 5.45
C ALA A 60 3.75 -1.02 6.83
N ARG A 61 3.15 0.18 6.90
CA ARG A 61 2.93 0.90 8.17
C ARG A 61 2.03 0.12 9.14
N ASN A 62 0.98 -0.53 8.63
CA ASN A 62 0.02 -1.22 9.47
C ASN A 62 0.50 -2.61 9.92
N ILE A 63 1.26 -3.32 9.09
CA ILE A 63 1.92 -4.59 9.48
C ILE A 63 3.04 -4.31 10.49
N GLY A 64 3.87 -3.31 10.23
CA GLY A 64 5.03 -2.96 11.03
C GLY A 64 6.29 -3.74 10.63
N ILE A 65 7.45 -3.13 10.86
CA ILE A 65 8.76 -3.68 10.45
C ILE A 65 9.07 -4.95 11.26
N GLY A 66 9.45 -6.02 10.56
CA GLY A 66 9.86 -7.29 11.17
C GLY A 66 8.73 -8.08 11.82
N ARG A 67 7.47 -7.69 11.59
CA ARG A 67 6.28 -8.38 12.10
C ARG A 67 5.62 -9.16 10.97
N ALA A 68 5.15 -10.37 11.27
CA ALA A 68 4.36 -11.18 10.37
C ALA A 68 3.56 -12.23 11.16
N GLY A 69 2.62 -12.87 10.49
CA GLY A 69 1.70 -13.85 11.05
C GLY A 69 0.25 -13.38 10.99
N TYR A 70 -0.66 -14.31 11.23
CA TYR A 70 -2.10 -14.11 11.04
C TYR A 70 -2.66 -12.93 11.84
N GLU A 71 -2.41 -12.87 13.15
CA GLU A 71 -2.92 -11.80 14.01
C GLU A 71 -2.38 -10.41 13.64
N VAL A 72 -1.13 -10.34 13.18
CA VAL A 72 -0.55 -9.09 12.65
C VAL A 72 -1.33 -8.66 11.40
N GLY A 73 -1.58 -9.62 10.50
CA GLY A 73 -2.39 -9.40 9.30
C GLY A 73 -3.81 -8.92 9.63
N VAL A 74 -4.49 -9.56 10.58
CA VAL A 74 -5.87 -9.19 10.98
C VAL A 74 -5.93 -7.75 11.48
N ASN A 75 -5.04 -7.40 12.42
CA ASN A 75 -4.99 -6.05 12.97
C ASN A 75 -4.68 -5.01 11.89
N ALA A 76 -3.72 -5.30 11.01
CA ALA A 76 -3.39 -4.42 9.90
C ALA A 76 -4.58 -4.27 8.93
N GLY A 77 -5.24 -5.37 8.56
CA GLY A 77 -6.42 -5.39 7.69
C GLY A 77 -7.58 -4.58 8.27
N MET A 78 -7.82 -4.66 9.58
CA MET A 78 -8.84 -3.86 10.26
C MET A 78 -8.58 -2.36 10.14
N LEU A 79 -7.33 -1.92 10.26
CA LEU A 79 -6.95 -0.52 10.09
C LEU A 79 -7.08 -0.07 8.62
N LEU A 80 -6.79 -0.98 7.68
CA LEU A 80 -6.89 -0.71 6.24
C LEU A 80 -8.33 -0.52 5.75
N LYS A 81 -9.35 -0.95 6.50
CA LYS A 81 -10.77 -0.66 6.23
C LYS A 81 -11.09 0.83 6.17
N ALA A 82 -10.30 1.68 6.84
CA ALA A 82 -10.46 3.12 6.76
C ALA A 82 -10.14 3.69 5.36
N TYR A 83 -9.47 2.89 4.51
CA TYR A 83 -8.96 3.33 3.21
C TYR A 83 -9.52 2.55 2.03
N TYR A 84 -9.95 1.30 2.23
CA TYR A 84 -10.30 0.39 1.14
C TYR A 84 -11.55 -0.42 1.46
N LYS A 85 -12.37 -0.65 0.44
CA LYS A 85 -13.39 -1.70 0.48
C LYS A 85 -12.74 -3.07 0.28
N PRO A 86 -13.35 -4.16 0.76
CA PRO A 86 -12.84 -5.53 0.58
C PRO A 86 -12.45 -5.88 -0.86
N LYS A 87 -13.33 -5.60 -1.83
CA LYS A 87 -13.07 -5.87 -3.26
C LYS A 87 -11.94 -5.02 -3.84
N GLU A 88 -11.88 -3.74 -3.48
CA GLU A 88 -10.80 -2.84 -3.91
C GLU A 88 -9.44 -3.32 -3.40
N PHE A 89 -9.40 -3.85 -2.17
CA PHE A 89 -8.17 -4.38 -1.59
C PHE A 89 -7.66 -5.63 -2.28
N LEU A 90 -8.56 -6.46 -2.81
CA LEU A 90 -8.18 -7.61 -3.64
C LEU A 90 -7.40 -7.16 -4.88
N ASP A 91 -7.86 -6.10 -5.57
CA ASP A 91 -7.17 -5.56 -6.74
C ASP A 91 -5.87 -4.83 -6.38
N ILE A 92 -5.81 -4.19 -5.20
CA ILE A 92 -4.56 -3.63 -4.68
C ILE A 92 -3.54 -4.74 -4.44
N MET A 93 -3.92 -5.80 -3.74
CA MET A 93 -3.04 -6.94 -3.47
C MET A 93 -2.59 -7.65 -4.75
N ALA A 94 -3.44 -7.69 -5.78
CA ALA A 94 -3.08 -8.22 -7.09
C ALA A 94 -1.92 -7.44 -7.73
N ARG A 95 -1.91 -6.12 -7.53
CA ARG A 95 -0.96 -5.21 -8.16
C ARG A 95 0.35 -5.13 -7.39
N ILE A 96 0.29 -4.93 -6.07
CA ILE A 96 1.48 -4.68 -5.23
C ILE A 96 1.99 -5.91 -4.50
N GLY A 97 1.16 -6.95 -4.33
CA GLY A 97 1.52 -8.18 -3.63
C GLY A 97 2.77 -8.87 -4.16
N PRO A 98 2.99 -8.98 -5.49
CA PRO A 98 4.18 -9.61 -6.05
C PRO A 98 5.46 -8.92 -5.64
N GLN A 99 5.48 -7.59 -5.68
CA GLN A 99 6.67 -6.78 -5.48
C GLN A 99 7.00 -6.58 -4.00
N VAL A 100 5.97 -6.48 -3.15
CA VAL A 100 6.14 -6.16 -1.72
C VAL A 100 6.26 -7.41 -0.85
N MET A 101 5.50 -8.46 -1.17
CA MET A 101 5.31 -9.62 -0.30
C MET A 101 5.65 -10.94 -1.00
N GLY A 102 5.94 -10.94 -2.31
CA GLY A 102 6.10 -12.18 -3.08
C GLY A 102 4.79 -12.97 -3.23
N VAL A 103 3.65 -12.26 -3.24
CA VAL A 103 2.30 -12.84 -3.30
C VAL A 103 1.70 -12.60 -4.68
N TYR A 104 1.43 -13.66 -5.43
CA TYR A 104 1.04 -13.57 -6.83
C TYR A 104 -0.42 -13.94 -7.03
N ARG A 105 -1.21 -13.11 -7.70
CA ARG A 105 -2.57 -13.47 -8.09
C ARG A 105 -2.52 -14.49 -9.24
N VAL A 106 -3.15 -15.65 -9.05
CA VAL A 106 -3.18 -16.76 -10.03
C VAL A 106 -4.58 -16.97 -10.62
N SER A 107 -5.62 -16.47 -9.96
CA SER A 107 -7.00 -16.39 -10.46
C SER A 107 -7.68 -15.12 -9.93
N PRO A 108 -8.90 -14.77 -10.37
CA PRO A 108 -9.61 -13.59 -9.86
C PRO A 108 -9.75 -13.54 -8.34
N ASP A 109 -9.78 -14.67 -7.67
CA ASP A 109 -10.02 -14.78 -6.23
C ASP A 109 -8.90 -15.54 -5.51
N THR A 110 -7.84 -15.95 -6.20
CA THR A 110 -6.79 -16.80 -5.63
C THR A 110 -5.41 -16.17 -5.76
N PHE A 111 -4.67 -16.20 -4.66
CA PHE A 111 -3.28 -15.78 -4.55
C PHE A 111 -2.38 -16.96 -4.23
N ARG A 112 -1.12 -16.91 -4.65
CA ARG A 112 -0.07 -17.87 -4.32
C ARG A 112 1.01 -17.17 -3.50
N ALA A 113 1.41 -17.78 -2.40
CA ALA A 113 2.55 -17.36 -1.60
C ALA A 113 3.32 -18.62 -1.15
N ASN A 114 4.63 -18.69 -1.39
CA ASN A 114 5.38 -19.89 -1.05
C ASN A 114 5.74 -19.92 0.45
N ASP A 115 6.04 -18.75 1.01
CA ASP A 115 6.38 -18.58 2.42
C ASP A 115 5.12 -18.72 3.30
N PRO A 116 5.07 -19.68 4.24
CA PRO A 116 3.92 -19.88 5.13
C PRO A 116 3.61 -18.66 6.03
N GLN A 117 4.63 -17.95 6.50
CA GLN A 117 4.45 -16.79 7.36
C GLN A 117 3.88 -15.60 6.59
N VAL A 118 4.31 -15.41 5.34
CA VAL A 118 3.69 -14.44 4.42
C VAL A 118 2.24 -14.84 4.16
N ARG A 119 1.98 -16.12 3.92
CA ARG A 119 0.64 -16.64 3.65
C ARG A 119 -0.32 -16.37 4.81
N ASP A 120 0.09 -16.65 6.04
CA ASP A 120 -0.66 -16.34 7.25
C ASP A 120 -0.95 -14.84 7.37
N THR A 121 0.06 -14.00 7.08
CA THR A 121 -0.09 -12.54 7.12
C THR A 121 -1.12 -12.07 6.11
N VAL A 122 -1.07 -12.55 4.87
CA VAL A 122 -2.00 -12.17 3.79
C VAL A 122 -3.42 -12.64 4.09
N LYS A 123 -3.56 -13.87 4.59
CA LYS A 123 -4.84 -14.40 5.08
C LYS A 123 -5.42 -13.52 6.18
N GLY A 124 -4.57 -13.12 7.13
CA GLY A 124 -4.93 -12.17 8.18
C GLY A 124 -5.38 -10.82 7.62
N LEU A 125 -4.65 -10.25 6.65
CA LEU A 125 -5.02 -8.98 6.00
C LEU A 125 -6.43 -9.05 5.39
N PHE A 126 -6.70 -10.11 4.63
CA PHE A 126 -8.02 -10.33 4.03
C PHE A 126 -9.12 -10.54 5.08
N ALA A 127 -8.85 -11.31 6.13
CA ALA A 127 -9.80 -11.47 7.25
C ALA A 127 -10.08 -10.14 7.95
N GLY A 128 -9.03 -9.38 8.27
CA GLY A 128 -9.11 -8.07 8.91
C GLY A 128 -9.91 -7.07 8.10
N ILE A 129 -9.75 -7.08 6.77
CA ILE A 129 -10.52 -6.21 5.87
C ILE A 129 -11.97 -6.67 5.65
N GLY A 130 -12.32 -7.88 6.06
CA GLY A 130 -13.69 -8.41 6.04
C GLY A 130 -13.96 -9.40 4.91
N CYS A 131 -12.93 -9.90 4.23
CA CYS A 131 -13.04 -11.04 3.33
C CYS A 131 -12.93 -12.35 4.10
N LYS A 132 -13.51 -13.42 3.57
CA LYS A 132 -13.22 -14.79 3.98
C LYS A 132 -12.05 -15.30 3.16
N SER A 133 -11.22 -16.16 3.74
CA SER A 133 -10.15 -16.80 3.00
C SER A 133 -9.95 -18.25 3.42
N GLU A 134 -9.67 -19.09 2.43
CA GLU A 134 -9.37 -20.50 2.58
C GLU A 134 -7.96 -20.76 2.05
N GLU A 135 -7.20 -21.55 2.80
CA GLU A 135 -5.83 -21.91 2.43
C GLU A 135 -5.81 -23.34 1.88
N TRP A 136 -5.13 -23.53 0.76
CA TRP A 136 -4.86 -24.85 0.20
C TRP A 136 -3.43 -24.89 -0.32
N GLN A 137 -2.54 -25.56 0.43
CA GLN A 137 -1.11 -25.63 0.14
C GLN A 137 -0.49 -24.23 -0.05
N GLU A 138 -0.01 -23.92 -1.26
CA GLU A 138 0.61 -22.64 -1.59
C GLU A 138 -0.40 -21.52 -1.89
N PHE A 139 -1.70 -21.84 -1.91
CA PHE A 139 -2.76 -20.97 -2.40
C PHE A 139 -3.64 -20.42 -1.27
N ILE A 140 -4.11 -19.19 -1.48
CA ILE A 140 -5.07 -18.48 -0.64
C ILE A 140 -6.24 -18.10 -1.54
N LYS A 141 -7.38 -18.76 -1.37
CA LYS A 141 -8.64 -18.39 -2.02
C LYS A 141 -9.36 -17.37 -1.16
N VAL A 142 -9.82 -16.27 -1.74
CA VAL A 142 -10.38 -15.12 -1.04
C VAL A 142 -11.78 -14.82 -1.57
N ASN A 143 -12.76 -14.76 -0.67
CA ASN A 143 -14.10 -14.28 -0.99
C ASN A 143 -14.39 -12.97 -0.24
N CYS A 144 -14.60 -11.89 -1.00
CA CYS A 144 -14.98 -10.58 -0.49
C CYS A 144 -16.39 -10.28 -1.00
N ASP A 145 -17.42 -10.58 -0.22
CA ASP A 145 -18.83 -10.28 -0.59
C ASP A 145 -19.11 -8.77 -0.59
#